data_AF-A0A6C0IBR5-F1
#
_entry.id   AF-A0A6C0IBR5-F1
#
_cell.length_a   1.000
_cell.length_b   1.000
_cell.length_c   1.000
_cell.angle_alpha   90.00
_cell.angle_beta   90.00
_cell.angle_gamma   90.00
#
_symmetry.space_group_name_H-M   'P 1'
#
loop_
_entity.id
_entity.type
_entity.pdbx_description
1 polymer ?
#
loop_
_entity_poly.entity_id
_entity_poly.type
_entity_poly.pdbx_seq_one_letter_code
_entity_poly.pdbx_strand_id
1 'polypeptide(L)'
;MSPLSLQYIKNLNLQNYANIVYPLVITPKARYLALCGNIIDPTVYNYRIYGSFLNYCSTHWEKVFYVPGPNENKFGAGLYELCEPYKNIKYLDINVYKVPKKNLHVIGTSSLVATKWLANSLNDAYDDKAQALLLSYNCPPLLIHPLK
;
A
#
# COMPACT_ATOMS: atom_id res chain seq x y z
N MET A 1 -22.21 8.20 -4.38
CA MET A 1 -20.73 8.00 -4.47
C MET A 1 -20.47 6.60 -5.01
N SER A 2 -19.53 6.42 -5.95
CA SER A 2 -19.14 5.08 -6.40
C SER A 2 -18.40 4.35 -5.26
N PRO A 3 -18.66 3.05 -5.02
CA PRO A 3 -17.95 2.27 -3.99
C PRO A 3 -16.44 2.31 -4.21
N LEU A 4 -15.67 2.20 -3.13
CA LEU A 4 -14.22 2.03 -3.20
C LEU A 4 -13.91 0.66 -3.79
N SER A 5 -13.21 0.63 -4.93
CA SER A 5 -12.72 -0.60 -5.55
C SER A 5 -11.22 -0.69 -5.31
N LEU A 6 -10.82 -1.57 -4.39
CA LEU A 6 -9.44 -1.78 -3.97
C LEU A 6 -9.07 -3.27 -4.12
N GLN A 7 -7.96 -3.54 -4.80
CA GLN A 7 -7.29 -4.83 -4.81
C GLN A 7 -6.20 -4.81 -3.75
N TYR A 8 -6.17 -5.81 -2.88
CA TYR A 8 -5.19 -5.93 -1.81
C TYR A 8 -4.26 -7.11 -2.07
N ILE A 9 -2.95 -6.87 -1.93
CA ILE A 9 -1.91 -7.88 -2.09
C ILE A 9 -0.89 -7.69 -0.97
N LYS A 10 -0.42 -8.81 -0.41
CA LYS A 10 0.59 -8.89 0.64
C LYS A 10 1.42 -10.15 0.42
N ASN A 11 2.67 -10.16 0.90
CA ASN A 11 3.56 -11.32 0.84
C ASN A 11 3.75 -11.87 -0.59
N LEU A 12 3.80 -10.98 -1.59
CA LEU A 12 3.95 -11.41 -2.97
C LEU A 12 5.30 -12.10 -3.21
N ASN A 13 6.37 -11.66 -2.54
CA ASN A 13 7.71 -12.21 -2.61
C ASN A 13 8.19 -12.44 -4.06
N LEU A 14 8.24 -11.38 -4.85
CA LEU A 14 8.59 -11.40 -6.28
C LEU A 14 9.92 -12.09 -6.58
N GLN A 15 10.86 -12.08 -5.65
CA GLN A 15 12.16 -12.78 -5.78
C GLN A 15 12.02 -14.29 -5.96
N ASN A 16 10.88 -14.88 -5.60
CA ASN A 16 10.65 -16.33 -5.70
C ASN A 16 10.19 -16.81 -7.09
N TYR A 17 9.96 -15.89 -8.03
CA TYR A 17 9.47 -16.24 -9.38
C TYR A 17 10.65 -16.27 -10.37
N ALA A 18 10.97 -17.45 -10.88
CA ALA A 18 11.89 -17.60 -12.00
C ALA A 18 11.18 -17.13 -13.29
N ASN A 19 11.60 -15.99 -13.85
CA ASN A 19 11.01 -15.33 -15.04
C ASN A 19 9.61 -14.72 -14.82
N ILE A 20 9.59 -13.54 -14.19
CA ILE A 20 8.34 -12.85 -13.86
C ILE A 20 7.62 -12.36 -15.12
N VAL A 21 6.38 -12.82 -15.30
CA VAL A 21 5.40 -12.25 -16.22
C VAL A 21 4.28 -11.62 -15.40
N TYR A 22 4.35 -10.30 -15.18
CA TYR A 22 3.47 -9.61 -14.22
C TYR A 22 1.97 -9.85 -14.41
N PRO A 23 1.42 -9.88 -15.64
CA PRO A 23 0.00 -10.20 -15.83
C PRO A 23 -0.43 -11.57 -15.29
N LEU A 24 0.49 -12.54 -15.24
CA LEU A 24 0.25 -13.87 -14.68
C LEU A 24 0.42 -13.91 -13.15
N VAL A 25 1.23 -13.01 -12.60
CA VAL A 25 1.45 -12.88 -11.15
C VAL A 25 0.33 -12.06 -10.50
N ILE A 26 -0.05 -10.95 -11.11
CA ILE A 26 -1.07 -10.03 -10.63
C ILE A 26 -1.80 -9.36 -11.80
N THR A 27 -3.06 -9.75 -11.97
CA THR A 27 -3.98 -9.12 -12.90
C THR A 27 -4.78 -8.01 -12.19
N PRO A 28 -4.96 -6.82 -12.79
CA PRO A 28 -5.81 -5.79 -12.24
C PRO A 28 -7.27 -6.25 -12.08
N LYS A 29 -7.79 -6.14 -10.85
CA LYS A 29 -9.20 -6.49 -10.51
C LYS A 29 -9.97 -5.32 -9.89
N ALA A 30 -9.30 -4.17 -9.74
CA ALA A 30 -9.84 -3.00 -9.09
C ALA A 30 -9.16 -1.72 -9.58
N ARG A 31 -9.78 -0.57 -9.31
CA ARG A 31 -9.23 0.75 -9.68
C ARG A 31 -7.98 1.12 -8.88
N TYR A 32 -7.94 0.73 -7.62
CA TYR A 32 -6.82 0.98 -6.71
C TYR A 32 -6.14 -0.32 -6.30
N LEU A 33 -4.84 -0.24 -6.02
CA LEU A 33 -4.03 -1.34 -5.51
C LEU A 33 -3.46 -0.97 -4.14
N ALA A 34 -3.54 -1.88 -3.18
CA ALA A 34 -2.81 -1.83 -1.93
C ALA A 34 -1.77 -2.95 -1.91
N LEU A 35 -0.50 -2.58 -1.83
CA LEU A 35 0.65 -3.45 -1.67
C LEU A 35 1.10 -3.37 -0.21
N CYS A 36 0.87 -4.40 0.60
CA CYS A 36 1.05 -4.35 2.05
C CYS A 36 2.11 -5.33 2.54
N GLY A 37 3.35 -5.01 2.21
CA GLY A 37 4.57 -5.62 2.73
C GLY A 37 4.93 -7.00 2.18
N ASN A 38 6.22 -7.30 2.26
CA ASN A 38 6.90 -8.46 1.69
C ASN A 38 6.51 -8.70 0.23
N ILE A 39 6.41 -7.63 -0.55
CA ILE A 39 6.18 -7.71 -1.99
C ILE A 39 7.46 -8.16 -2.69
N ILE A 40 8.60 -7.67 -2.21
CA ILE A 40 9.93 -8.08 -2.65
C ILE A 40 10.88 -8.13 -1.45
N ASP A 41 11.90 -8.97 -1.51
CA ASP A 41 13.06 -8.87 -0.65
C ASP A 41 14.16 -8.05 -1.36
N PRO A 42 14.41 -6.78 -0.95
CA PRO A 42 15.40 -5.93 -1.59
C PRO A 42 16.85 -6.32 -1.25
N THR A 43 17.08 -7.20 -0.27
CA THR A 43 18.42 -7.70 0.07
C THR A 43 18.94 -8.70 -0.96
N VAL A 44 18.02 -9.34 -1.70
CA VAL A 44 18.35 -10.14 -2.88
C VAL A 44 18.52 -9.17 -4.05
N TYR A 45 19.74 -8.64 -4.24
CA TYR A 45 20.16 -7.66 -5.25
C TYR A 45 19.40 -7.70 -6.59
N ASN A 46 18.18 -7.14 -6.63
CA ASN A 46 17.37 -7.13 -7.85
C ASN A 46 16.44 -5.92 -7.95
N TYR A 47 17.05 -4.73 -7.83
CA TYR A 47 16.41 -3.44 -8.13
C TYR A 47 15.70 -3.42 -9.49
N ARG A 48 16.16 -4.22 -10.46
CA ARG A 48 15.54 -4.35 -11.78
C ARG A 48 14.16 -5.01 -11.70
N ILE A 49 14.03 -6.10 -10.95
CA ILE A 49 12.71 -6.70 -10.67
C ILE A 49 11.83 -5.65 -9.99
N TYR A 50 12.36 -4.93 -9.01
CA TYR A 50 11.52 -4.02 -8.26
C TYR A 50 11.03 -2.83 -9.11
N GLY A 51 11.95 -2.15 -9.81
CA GLY A 51 11.61 -1.04 -10.69
C GLY A 51 10.66 -1.45 -11.81
N SER A 52 10.87 -2.63 -12.41
CA SER A 52 9.95 -3.14 -13.45
C SER A 52 8.57 -3.49 -12.89
N PHE A 53 8.47 -3.99 -11.66
CA PHE A 53 7.19 -4.24 -10.99
C PHE A 53 6.45 -2.95 -10.65
N LEU A 54 7.15 -1.95 -10.11
CA LEU A 54 6.56 -0.64 -9.83
C LEU A 54 6.11 0.03 -11.13
N ASN A 55 6.86 -0.10 -12.22
CA ASN A 55 6.45 0.38 -13.55
C ASN A 55 5.20 -0.35 -14.07
N TYR A 56 5.12 -1.67 -13.89
CA TYR A 56 3.89 -2.40 -14.22
C TYR A 56 2.71 -1.92 -13.39
N CYS A 57 2.88 -1.77 -12.07
CA CYS A 57 1.83 -1.26 -11.19
C CYS A 57 1.39 0.16 -11.55
N SER A 58 2.32 1.04 -11.90
CA SER A 58 2.03 2.45 -12.23
C SER A 58 1.23 2.61 -13.52
N THR A 59 1.27 1.63 -14.42
CA THR A 59 0.58 1.67 -15.72
C THR A 59 -0.79 0.98 -15.69
N HIS A 60 -1.08 0.17 -14.69
CA HIS A 60 -2.28 -0.68 -14.64
C HIS A 60 -3.30 -0.29 -13.55
N TRP A 61 -2.91 0.55 -12.59
CA TRP A 61 -3.81 1.04 -11.54
C TRP A 61 -3.81 2.57 -11.48
N GLU A 62 -4.95 3.17 -11.15
CA GLU A 62 -5.05 4.62 -11.01
C GLU A 62 -4.26 5.15 -9.81
N LYS A 63 -4.25 4.36 -8.73
CA LYS A 63 -3.48 4.65 -7.52
C LYS A 63 -3.00 3.35 -6.91
N VAL A 64 -1.74 3.36 -6.48
CA VAL A 64 -1.10 2.29 -5.73
C VAL A 64 -0.71 2.84 -4.37
N PHE A 65 -1.16 2.19 -3.31
CA PHE A 65 -0.75 2.44 -1.94
C PHE A 65 0.26 1.37 -1.56
N TYR A 66 1.47 1.78 -1.20
CA TYR A 66 2.55 0.88 -0.84
C TYR A 66 2.85 1.02 0.64
N VAL A 67 2.62 -0.02 1.42
CA VAL A 67 3.02 -0.13 2.82
C VAL A 67 4.15 -1.15 2.90
N PRO A 68 5.32 -0.79 3.46
CA PRO A 68 6.45 -1.71 3.53
C PRO A 68 6.21 -2.83 4.55
N GLY A 69 6.86 -3.97 4.32
CA GLY A 69 6.90 -5.09 5.26
C GLY A 69 8.29 -5.22 5.89
N PRO A 70 8.49 -6.23 6.76
CA PRO A 70 9.76 -6.46 7.44
C PRO A 70 10.95 -6.60 6.49
N ASN A 71 10.77 -7.24 5.32
CA ASN A 71 11.86 -7.37 4.36
C ASN A 71 12.20 -6.04 3.70
N GLU A 72 11.20 -5.24 3.30
CA GLU A 72 11.49 -3.96 2.68
C GLU A 72 12.01 -2.91 3.67
N ASN A 73 11.62 -2.98 4.95
CA ASN A 73 12.11 -2.08 6.00
C ASN A 73 13.62 -2.21 6.25
N LYS A 74 14.23 -3.36 5.96
CA LYS A 74 15.70 -3.55 6.01
C LYS A 74 16.44 -2.62 5.03
N PHE A 75 15.73 -2.12 4.03
CA PHE A 75 16.26 -1.26 2.97
C PHE A 75 16.25 0.24 3.34
N GLY A 76 15.60 0.60 4.45
CA GLY A 76 15.52 1.99 4.92
C GLY A 76 14.91 2.93 3.89
N ALA A 77 15.51 4.11 3.71
CA ALA A 77 15.01 5.18 2.84
C ALA A 77 14.96 4.81 1.36
N GLY A 78 15.78 3.86 0.89
CA GLY A 78 15.87 3.53 -0.54
C GLY A 78 14.56 3.00 -1.13
N LEU A 79 13.66 2.47 -0.32
CA LEU A 79 12.35 2.01 -0.76
C LEU A 79 11.42 3.17 -1.15
N TYR A 80 11.46 4.25 -0.37
CA TYR A 80 10.74 5.48 -0.67
C TYR A 80 11.25 6.09 -1.98
N GLU A 81 12.58 6.18 -2.14
CA GLU A 81 13.24 6.73 -3.34
C GLU A 81 12.87 5.94 -4.61
N LEU A 82 12.68 4.62 -4.51
CA LEU A 82 12.23 3.81 -5.65
C LEU A 82 10.76 4.07 -6.03
N CYS A 83 9.93 4.48 -5.08
CA CYS A 83 8.52 4.79 -5.32
C CYS A 83 8.32 6.23 -5.83
N GLU A 84 9.19 7.15 -5.42
CA GLU A 84 9.07 8.60 -5.66
C GLU A 84 8.86 8.99 -7.14
N PRO A 85 9.54 8.37 -8.14
CA PRO A 85 9.36 8.71 -9.54
C PRO A 85 7.94 8.47 -10.07
N TYR A 86 7.15 7.62 -9.42
CA TYR A 86 5.82 7.23 -9.88
C TYR A 86 4.73 8.08 -9.21
N LYS A 87 4.14 9.02 -9.98
CA LYS A 87 3.12 9.96 -9.47
C LYS A 87 1.89 9.29 -8.83
N ASN A 88 1.53 8.09 -9.29
CA ASN A 88 0.40 7.31 -8.79
C ASN A 88 0.78 6.22 -7.78
N ILE A 89 2.04 6.10 -7.38
CA ILE A 89 2.43 5.25 -6.27
C ILE A 89 2.62 6.15 -5.04
N LYS A 90 2.05 5.72 -3.91
CA LYS A 90 2.15 6.41 -2.63
C LYS A 90 2.71 5.46 -1.61
N TYR A 91 3.96 5.70 -1.25
CA TYR A 91 4.59 5.06 -0.11
C TYR A 91 3.96 5.58 1.18
N LEU A 92 3.45 4.68 2.01
CA LEU A 92 2.75 4.99 3.25
C LEU A 92 3.34 4.15 4.38
N ASP A 93 4.12 4.82 5.23
CA ASP A 93 4.49 4.28 6.53
C ASP A 93 4.37 5.37 7.59
N ILE A 94 3.41 5.19 8.51
CA ILE A 94 2.97 6.18 9.51
C ILE A 94 2.63 7.52 8.82
N ASN A 95 1.94 7.43 7.68
CA ASN A 95 1.58 8.58 6.85
C ASN A 95 0.16 8.44 6.28
N VAL A 96 -0.44 9.58 5.95
CA VAL A 96 -1.81 9.65 5.41
C VAL A 96 -1.82 10.19 3.98
N TYR A 97 -2.70 9.63 3.16
CA TYR A 97 -3.02 10.12 1.83
C TYR A 97 -4.50 10.43 1.72
N LYS A 98 -4.83 11.68 1.43
CA LYS A 98 -6.20 12.09 1.11
C LYS A 98 -6.50 11.77 -0.35
N VAL A 99 -7.46 10.90 -0.60
CA VAL A 99 -7.85 10.55 -1.96
C VAL A 99 -8.58 11.74 -2.59
N PRO A 100 -8.07 12.34 -3.69
CA PRO A 100 -8.67 13.52 -4.28
C PRO A 100 -10.13 13.28 -4.68
N LYS A 101 -11.00 14.26 -4.42
CA LYS A 101 -12.43 14.21 -4.76
C LYS A 101 -13.21 13.05 -4.09
N LYS A 102 -12.61 12.36 -3.13
CA LYS A 102 -13.27 11.39 -2.25
C LYS A 102 -13.14 11.86 -0.81
N ASN A 103 -14.13 11.56 0.01
CA ASN A 103 -14.05 11.80 1.45
C ASN A 103 -13.37 10.60 2.14
N LEU A 104 -12.18 10.24 1.66
CA LEU A 104 -11.45 9.05 2.09
C LEU A 104 -9.99 9.40 2.36
N HIS A 105 -9.54 9.11 3.57
CA HIS A 105 -8.13 9.14 3.96
C HIS A 105 -7.58 7.71 3.99
N VAL A 106 -6.42 7.49 3.40
CA VAL A 106 -5.73 6.19 3.41
C VAL A 106 -4.51 6.32 4.29
N ILE A 107 -4.42 5.51 5.32
CA ILE A 107 -3.34 5.53 6.30
C ILE A 107 -2.58 4.23 6.14
N GLY A 108 -1.27 4.30 5.96
CA GLY A 108 -0.41 3.12 5.85
C GLY A 108 0.57 3.02 7.00
N THR A 109 0.78 1.82 7.54
CA THR A 109 1.85 1.58 8.52
C THR A 109 2.37 0.14 8.53
N SER A 110 3.68 0.01 8.69
CA SER A 110 4.37 -1.26 8.91
C SER A 110 4.44 -1.66 10.39
N SER A 111 4.23 -0.72 11.32
CA SER A 111 4.36 -0.94 12.76
C SER A 111 3.09 -1.49 13.38
N LEU A 112 3.16 -2.66 14.02
CA LEU A 112 2.03 -3.29 14.73
C LEU A 112 1.50 -2.40 15.86
N VAL A 113 2.39 -1.72 16.57
CA VAL A 113 2.02 -0.81 17.67
C VAL A 113 1.27 0.40 17.09
N ALA A 114 1.79 0.99 16.01
CA ALA A 114 1.13 2.10 15.34
C ALA A 114 -0.21 1.68 14.73
N THR A 115 -0.34 0.46 14.18
CA THR A 115 -1.61 -0.06 13.66
C THR A 115 -2.70 -0.04 14.74
N LYS A 116 -2.39 -0.55 15.94
CA LYS A 116 -3.35 -0.59 17.06
C LYS A 116 -3.70 0.81 17.55
N TRP A 117 -2.69 1.66 17.74
CA TRP A 117 -2.90 3.04 18.18
C TRP A 117 -3.73 3.82 17.17
N LEU A 118 -3.38 3.77 15.88
CA LEU A 118 -4.12 4.43 14.80
C LEU A 118 -5.55 3.91 14.71
N ALA A 119 -5.77 2.59 14.74
CA ALA A 119 -7.13 2.04 14.69
C ALA A 119 -8.01 2.58 15.83
N ASN A 120 -7.45 2.78 17.02
CA ASN A 120 -8.17 3.33 18.17
C ASN A 120 -8.35 4.86 18.04
N SER A 121 -7.26 5.60 17.79
CA SER A 121 -7.29 7.06 17.71
C SER A 121 -8.09 7.60 16.54
N LEU A 122 -8.21 6.84 15.44
CA LEU A 122 -9.03 7.23 14.29
C LEU A 122 -10.53 7.08 14.56
N ASN A 123 -10.93 6.21 15.50
CA ASN A 123 -12.32 6.17 15.96
C ASN A 123 -12.66 7.43 16.76
N ASP A 124 -11.69 8.01 17.48
CA ASP A 124 -11.92 9.15 18.35
C ASP A 124 -11.76 10.52 17.65
N ALA A 125 -11.01 10.58 16.54
CA ALA A 125 -10.53 11.84 15.96
C ALA A 125 -11.20 12.28 14.65
N TYR A 126 -12.01 11.43 14.01
CA TYR A 126 -12.59 11.77 12.70
C TYR A 126 -13.98 12.40 12.81
N ASP A 127 -14.06 13.64 12.33
CA ASP A 127 -15.28 14.42 12.07
C ASP A 127 -16.28 13.60 11.20
N ASP A 128 -17.58 13.74 11.49
CA ASP A 128 -18.72 12.85 11.17
C ASP A 128 -18.91 12.44 9.69
N LYS A 129 -18.06 12.91 8.78
CA LYS A 129 -18.22 12.75 7.33
C LYS A 129 -17.10 11.97 6.65
N ALA A 130 -15.87 11.98 7.16
CA ALA A 130 -14.71 11.42 6.46
C ALA A 130 -14.45 9.95 6.83
N GLN A 131 -14.24 9.10 5.82
CA GLN A 131 -13.87 7.69 6.03
C GLN A 131 -12.34 7.56 6.08
N ALA A 132 -11.85 6.63 6.88
CA ALA A 132 -10.43 6.27 6.89
C ALA A 132 -10.26 4.80 6.48
N LEU A 133 -9.28 4.50 5.63
CA LEU A 133 -8.85 3.16 5.29
C LEU A 133 -7.47 2.93 5.88
N LEU A 134 -7.37 2.04 6.85
CA LEU A 134 -6.10 1.62 7.42
C LEU A 134 -5.53 0.45 6.60
N LEU A 135 -4.34 0.65 6.05
CA LEU A 135 -3.53 -0.33 5.37
C LEU A 135 -2.35 -0.70 6.27
N SER A 136 -2.14 -1.98 6.50
CA SER A 136 -1.00 -2.43 7.27
C SER A 136 -0.45 -3.72 6.72
N TYR A 137 0.86 -3.91 6.89
CA TYR A 137 1.44 -5.24 6.78
C TYR A 137 0.82 -6.20 7.81
N ASN A 138 0.43 -5.73 8.99
CA ASN A 138 0.04 -6.61 10.10
C ASN A 138 -1.41 -7.09 10.07
N CYS A 139 -2.28 -6.48 9.27
CA CYS A 139 -3.69 -6.84 9.18
C CYS A 139 -4.26 -6.59 7.78
N PRO A 140 -5.38 -7.24 7.42
CA PRO A 140 -6.14 -6.88 6.22
C PRO A 140 -6.59 -5.41 6.25
N PRO A 141 -6.91 -4.80 5.09
CA PRO A 141 -7.43 -3.44 5.03
C PRO A 141 -8.65 -3.27 5.95
N LEU A 142 -8.62 -2.25 6.79
CA LEU A 142 -9.71 -1.93 7.72
C LEU A 142 -10.33 -0.60 7.32
N LEU A 143 -11.61 -0.64 6.92
CA LEU A 143 -12.39 0.58 6.73
C LEU A 143 -12.93 1.05 8.08
N ILE A 144 -12.53 2.25 8.46
CA ILE A 144 -12.96 2.93 9.68
C ILE A 144 -14.00 3.96 9.25
N HIS A 145 -15.21 3.79 9.78
CA HIS A 145 -16.29 4.75 9.64
C HIS A 145 -16.27 5.71 10.82
N PRO A 146 -16.61 6.99 10.63
CA PRO A 146 -16.84 7.88 11.76
C PRO A 146 -17.90 7.26 12.67
N LEU A 147 -17.68 7.35 13.99
CA LEU A 147 -18.70 6.99 14.97
C LEU A 147 -19.90 7.91 14.75
N LYS A 148 -21.10 7.32 14.68
CA LYS A 148 -22.37 8.05 14.58
C LYS A 148 -22.72 8.73 15.90
#